data_AF-C4RG30-F1
#
_entry.id   AF-C4RG30-F1
#
_cell.length_a   1.000
_cell.length_b   1.000
_cell.length_c   1.000
_cell.angle_alpha   90.00
_cell.angle_beta   90.00
_cell.angle_gamma   90.00
#
_symmetry.space_group_name_H-M   'P 1'
#
loop_
_entity.id
_entity.type
_entity.pdbx_description
1 polymer ?
#
loop_
_entity_poly.entity_id
_entity_poly.type
_entity_poly.pdbx_seq_one_letter_code
_entity_poly.pdbx_strand_id
1 'polypeptide(L)'
;MALVHFDHGVTPFPGSSTAISRNPLWEWHSFANVPAPGRTGFRLTVSRAGDWTGRFIDDAPDRVWVKGISTAGVANIETLFRRVVYVATGSGIGPVLPHLLAEQVPARLVWVARRHRETFGDDLVEEILAHQPDALLWDTAHDGKPDMLRLAWQAYRQFDAEAVICISNRALTWQVVRGMEERGVPAYGAIWDS
;
A
#
# COMPACT_ATOMS: atom_id res chain seq x y z
N MET A 1 -10.98 -1.23 9.61
CA MET A 1 -10.05 -0.23 9.04
C MET A 1 -10.60 1.16 9.36
N ALA A 2 -9.76 2.19 9.41
CA ALA A 2 -10.20 3.59 9.48
C ALA A 2 -9.62 4.38 8.31
N LEU A 3 -10.45 5.20 7.66
CA LEU A 3 -10.04 6.14 6.61
C LEU A 3 -10.04 7.55 7.23
N VAL A 4 -8.85 8.10 7.47
CA VAL A 4 -8.68 9.36 8.23
C VAL A 4 -8.44 10.49 7.25
N HIS A 5 -9.29 11.53 7.27
CA HIS A 5 -9.21 12.66 6.34
C HIS A 5 -8.55 13.88 7.00
N PHE A 6 -7.66 14.53 6.26
CA PHE A 6 -6.95 15.72 6.69
C PHE A 6 -7.10 16.82 5.64
N ASP A 7 -7.59 17.99 6.05
CA ASP A 7 -7.52 19.22 5.27
C ASP A 7 -7.11 20.38 6.20
N HIS A 8 -5.81 20.50 6.42
CA HIS A 8 -5.21 21.54 7.26
C HIS A 8 -4.30 22.47 6.44
N GLY A 9 -4.65 22.71 5.18
CA GLY A 9 -3.91 23.58 4.26
C GLY A 9 -2.67 22.94 3.62
N VAL A 10 -2.51 21.62 3.74
CA VAL A 10 -1.42 20.84 3.12
C VAL A 10 -2.02 19.78 2.21
N THR A 11 -1.61 19.77 0.94
CA THR A 11 -1.93 18.71 -0.02
C THR A 11 -0.61 18.05 -0.45
N PRO A 12 -0.26 16.89 0.14
CA PRO A 12 0.99 16.21 -0.15
C PRO A 12 0.96 15.53 -1.53
N PHE A 13 2.13 15.28 -2.12
CA PHE A 13 2.23 14.62 -3.42
C PHE A 13 1.97 13.11 -3.32
N PRO A 14 1.45 12.44 -4.37
CA PRO A 14 1.26 10.99 -4.38
C PRO A 14 2.57 10.24 -4.10
N GLY A 15 2.48 9.16 -3.33
CA GLY A 15 3.65 8.39 -2.91
C GLY A 15 4.42 8.98 -1.74
N SER A 16 4.00 10.14 -1.20
CA SER A 16 4.53 10.64 0.07
C SER A 16 3.88 9.95 1.28
N SER A 17 4.53 10.03 2.43
CA SER A 17 4.04 9.52 3.72
C SER A 17 4.06 10.61 4.78
N THR A 18 3.12 10.52 5.71
CA THR A 18 3.01 11.42 6.86
C THR A 18 2.97 10.59 8.13
N ALA A 19 3.73 11.03 9.13
CA ALA A 19 3.69 10.42 10.46
C ALA A 19 2.64 11.11 11.33
N ILE A 20 1.76 10.31 11.94
CA ILE A 20 0.77 10.78 12.91
C ILE A 20 1.03 10.16 14.29
N SER A 21 0.63 10.87 15.34
CA SER A 21 0.62 10.36 16.72
C SER A 21 -0.58 10.89 17.50
N ARG A 22 -0.99 10.14 18.52
CA ARG A 22 -1.94 10.61 19.55
C ARG A 22 -1.26 11.49 20.61
N ASN A 23 0.08 11.50 20.68
CA ASN A 23 0.89 12.27 21.63
C ASN A 23 1.99 13.05 20.88
N PRO A 24 2.25 14.33 21.21
CA PRO A 24 3.23 15.13 20.47
C PRO A 24 4.68 14.67 20.65
N LEU A 25 4.99 13.78 21.60
CA LEU A 25 6.35 13.39 21.94
C LEU A 25 6.73 11.98 21.47
N TRP A 26 5.79 11.02 21.42
CA TRP A 26 6.10 9.59 21.23
C TRP A 26 5.08 8.87 20.34
N GLU A 27 5.31 7.57 20.07
CA GLU A 27 4.42 6.68 19.29
C GLU A 27 4.01 7.26 17.92
N TRP A 28 5.01 7.66 17.13
CA TRP A 28 4.80 8.15 15.77
C TRP A 28 4.68 6.99 14.78
N HIS A 29 3.62 6.98 13.99
CA HIS A 29 3.39 5.97 12.96
C HIS A 29 3.21 6.61 11.60
N SER A 30 3.97 6.15 10.61
CA SER A 30 3.94 6.65 9.24
C SER A 30 2.88 5.92 8.41
N PHE A 31 2.07 6.69 7.69
CA PHE A 31 1.08 6.19 6.75
C PHE A 31 1.25 6.90 5.41
N ALA A 32 0.91 6.19 4.34
CA ALA A 32 0.98 6.75 3.01
C ALA A 32 -0.17 7.76 2.79
N ASN A 33 0.19 8.91 2.22
CA ASN A 33 -0.76 9.95 1.90
C ASN A 33 -1.49 9.59 0.62
N VAL A 34 -2.82 9.58 0.67
CA VAL A 34 -3.68 9.30 -0.47
C VAL A 34 -4.40 10.61 -0.84
N PRO A 35 -3.77 11.54 -1.57
CA PRO A 35 -4.48 12.71 -2.09
C PRO A 35 -5.50 12.28 -3.15
N ALA A 36 -6.63 12.98 -3.23
CA ALA A 36 -7.62 12.75 -4.28
C ALA A 36 -7.47 13.81 -5.40
N PRO A 37 -7.54 13.45 -6.68
CA PRO A 37 -7.46 14.40 -7.78
C PRO A 37 -8.48 15.55 -7.62
N GLY A 38 -8.02 16.79 -7.75
CA GLY A 38 -8.88 17.98 -7.67
C GLY A 38 -9.44 18.32 -6.28
N ARG A 39 -9.00 17.64 -5.21
CA ARG A 39 -9.40 17.93 -3.82
C ARG A 39 -8.20 18.38 -3.00
N THR A 40 -8.42 19.35 -2.11
CA THR A 40 -7.44 19.74 -1.10
C THR A 40 -7.34 18.68 -0.01
N GLY A 41 -6.15 18.56 0.58
CA GLY A 41 -5.90 17.62 1.67
C GLY A 41 -5.56 16.21 1.18
N PHE A 42 -5.65 15.26 2.10
CA PHE A 42 -5.32 13.86 1.86
C PHE A 42 -6.04 12.95 2.85
N ARG A 43 -6.08 11.66 2.55
CA ARG A 43 -6.54 10.64 3.49
C ARG A 43 -5.45 9.63 3.80
N LEU A 44 -5.51 9.07 5.00
CA LEU A 44 -4.65 7.99 5.46
C LEU A 44 -5.48 6.73 5.63
N THR A 45 -4.98 5.62 5.11
CA THR A 45 -5.60 4.31 5.27
C THR A 45 -4.97 3.61 6.48
N VAL A 46 -5.68 3.56 7.61
CA VAL A 46 -5.21 2.93 8.84
C VAL A 46 -5.88 1.57 9.00
N SER A 47 -5.14 0.52 8.66
CA SER A 47 -5.54 -0.87 8.87
C SER A 47 -5.04 -1.41 10.20
N ARG A 48 -5.78 -2.33 10.82
CA ARG A 48 -5.38 -2.99 12.07
C ARG A 48 -4.18 -3.92 11.83
N ALA A 49 -2.99 -3.49 12.23
CA ALA A 49 -1.73 -4.23 12.06
C ALA A 49 -0.89 -4.35 13.34
N GLY A 50 -1.35 -3.75 14.44
CA GLY A 50 -0.69 -3.79 15.76
C GLY A 50 -1.45 -2.94 16.78
N ASP A 51 -1.00 -2.97 18.03
CA ASP A 51 -1.73 -2.42 19.18
C ASP A 51 -2.10 -0.95 19.01
N TRP A 52 -1.19 -0.12 18.48
CA TRP A 52 -1.47 1.28 18.23
C TRP A 52 -2.58 1.48 17.20
N THR A 53 -2.47 0.84 16.03
CA THR A 53 -3.50 0.93 14.98
C THR A 53 -4.85 0.33 15.41
N GLY A 54 -4.82 -0.70 16.26
CA GLY A 54 -6.02 -1.27 16.86
C GLY A 54 -6.74 -0.26 17.76
N ARG A 55 -6.02 0.30 18.74
CA ARG A 55 -6.55 1.36 19.62
C ARG A 55 -7.04 2.57 18.84
N PHE A 56 -6.32 2.97 17.79
CA PHE A 56 -6.71 4.09 16.94
C PHE A 56 -8.05 3.86 16.23
N ILE A 57 -8.33 2.61 15.81
CA ILE A 57 -9.58 2.24 15.15
C ILE A 57 -10.72 2.10 16.18
N ASP A 58 -10.45 1.49 17.33
CA ASP A 58 -11.47 1.20 18.36
C ASP A 58 -11.90 2.47 19.11
N ASP A 59 -10.97 3.40 19.31
CA ASP A 59 -11.15 4.68 19.97
C ASP A 59 -10.65 5.78 19.02
N ALA A 60 -11.52 6.22 18.11
CA ALA A 60 -11.16 7.19 17.10
C ALA A 60 -10.96 8.59 17.74
N PRO A 61 -9.75 9.19 17.66
CA PRO A 61 -9.52 10.51 18.25
C PRO A 61 -10.06 11.65 17.37
N ASP A 62 -10.60 12.70 17.99
CA ASP A 62 -11.03 13.92 17.27
C ASP A 62 -9.86 14.70 16.65
N ARG A 63 -8.66 14.55 17.23
CA ARG A 63 -7.45 15.28 16.83
C ARG A 63 -6.22 14.38 16.96
N VAL A 64 -5.28 14.57 16.05
CA VAL A 64 -3.98 13.89 16.05
C VAL A 64 -2.87 14.90 15.77
N TRP A 65 -1.66 14.56 16.19
CA TRP A 65 -0.45 15.28 15.84
C TRP A 65 0.06 14.78 14.49
N VAL A 66 0.39 15.71 13.61
CA VAL A 66 0.88 15.43 12.25
C VAL A 66 2.28 16.04 12.12
N LYS A 67 3.26 15.28 11.64
CA LYS A 67 4.56 15.88 11.29
C LYS A 67 4.40 16.75 10.04
N GLY A 68 4.85 18.00 10.12
CA GLY A 68 4.65 19.00 9.04
C GLY A 68 5.46 18.76 7.75
N ILE A 69 6.37 17.78 7.73
CA ILE A 69 7.18 17.45 6.55
C ILE A 69 6.77 16.05 6.09
N SER A 70 6.17 15.98 4.89
CA SER A 70 5.89 14.72 4.21
C SER A 70 7.15 14.16 3.56
N THR A 71 7.44 12.88 3.76
CA THR A 71 8.61 12.21 3.17
C THR A 71 8.20 11.42 1.92
N ALA A 72 9.07 11.33 0.91
CA ALA A 72 8.85 10.43 -0.22
C ALA A 72 8.87 8.95 0.26
N GLY A 73 7.88 8.17 -0.15
CA GLY A 73 7.73 6.76 0.21
C GLY A 73 8.48 5.82 -0.74
N VAL A 74 8.63 4.56 -0.31
CA VAL A 74 9.44 3.52 -0.99
C VAL A 74 8.96 3.24 -2.42
N ALA A 75 7.68 3.38 -2.70
CA ALA A 75 7.12 3.05 -4.01
C ALA A 75 7.38 4.11 -5.10
N ASN A 76 8.03 5.25 -4.79
CA ASN A 76 8.51 6.19 -5.81
C ASN A 76 9.53 5.59 -6.80
N ILE A 77 10.14 4.44 -6.45
CA ILE A 77 11.03 3.70 -7.35
C ILE A 77 10.33 3.28 -8.66
N GLU A 78 9.00 3.21 -8.68
CA GLU A 78 8.24 2.91 -9.90
C GLU A 78 8.58 3.85 -11.06
N THR A 79 8.93 5.11 -10.77
CA THR A 79 9.22 6.15 -11.77
C THR A 79 10.48 5.88 -12.58
N LEU A 80 11.29 4.90 -12.18
CA LEU A 80 12.44 4.41 -12.94
C LEU A 80 12.03 3.41 -14.03
N PHE A 81 10.79 2.94 -14.02
CA PHE A 81 10.26 1.91 -14.91
C PHE A 81 9.07 2.44 -15.72
N ARG A 82 8.85 1.86 -16.88
CA ARG A 82 7.70 2.13 -17.75
C ARG A 82 6.44 1.41 -17.32
N ARG A 83 6.59 0.32 -16.55
CA ARG A 83 5.49 -0.55 -16.11
C ARG A 83 5.92 -1.46 -14.97
N VAL A 84 5.09 -1.55 -13.94
CA VAL A 84 5.41 -2.28 -12.71
C VAL A 84 4.28 -3.20 -12.27
N VAL A 85 4.62 -4.26 -11.54
CA VAL A 85 3.64 -5.06 -10.78
C VAL A 85 3.79 -4.76 -9.31
N TYR A 86 2.71 -4.36 -8.66
CA TYR A 86 2.62 -4.26 -7.22
C TYR A 86 2.12 -5.56 -6.62
N VAL A 87 2.85 -6.09 -5.65
CA VAL A 87 2.45 -7.25 -4.85
C VAL A 87 2.22 -6.77 -3.43
N ALA A 88 0.95 -6.73 -3.00
CA ALA A 88 0.57 -6.29 -1.67
C ALA A 88 -0.07 -7.44 -0.87
N THR A 89 0.22 -7.52 0.42
CA THR A 89 -0.50 -8.42 1.33
C THR A 89 -1.19 -7.67 2.45
N GLY A 90 -2.48 -7.94 2.66
CA GLY A 90 -3.27 -7.31 3.72
C GLY A 90 -3.12 -5.79 3.69
N SER A 91 -2.67 -5.22 4.81
CA SER A 91 -2.41 -3.78 5.00
C SER A 91 -1.32 -3.19 4.11
N GLY A 92 -0.50 -4.03 3.47
CA GLY A 92 0.52 -3.59 2.50
C GLY A 92 -0.05 -2.84 1.30
N ILE A 93 -1.37 -2.85 1.10
CA ILE A 93 -2.05 -2.01 0.11
C ILE A 93 -1.94 -0.51 0.42
N GLY A 94 -1.80 -0.12 1.69
CA GLY A 94 -1.78 1.29 2.10
C GLY A 94 -0.68 2.09 1.38
N PRO A 95 0.59 1.66 1.45
CA PRO A 95 1.68 2.28 0.70
C PRO A 95 1.56 2.21 -0.82
N VAL A 96 0.79 1.26 -1.37
CA VAL A 96 0.62 1.06 -2.81
C VAL A 96 -0.50 1.94 -3.37
N LEU A 97 -1.53 2.21 -2.57
CA LEU A 97 -2.74 2.91 -3.00
C LEU A 97 -2.48 4.29 -3.65
N PRO A 98 -1.63 5.19 -3.11
CA PRO A 98 -1.38 6.48 -3.75
C PRO A 98 -0.81 6.35 -5.17
N HIS A 99 -0.02 5.31 -5.43
CA HIS A 99 0.59 5.07 -6.74
C HIS A 99 -0.45 4.56 -7.74
N LEU A 100 -1.32 3.64 -7.30
CA LEU A 100 -2.42 3.12 -8.13
C LEU A 100 -3.42 4.20 -8.51
N LEU A 101 -3.72 5.14 -7.60
CA LEU A 101 -4.68 6.22 -7.87
C LEU A 101 -4.08 7.38 -8.66
N ALA A 102 -2.77 7.60 -8.54
CA ALA A 102 -2.09 8.65 -9.28
C ALA A 102 -1.84 8.28 -10.74
N GLU A 103 -1.81 6.97 -11.06
CA GLU A 103 -1.65 6.41 -12.41
C GLU A 103 -0.46 7.01 -13.19
N GLN A 104 0.61 7.40 -12.49
CA GLN A 104 1.79 8.01 -13.11
C GLN A 104 2.58 7.00 -13.94
N VAL A 105 2.59 5.73 -13.51
CA VAL A 105 3.23 4.62 -14.19
C VAL A 105 2.18 3.52 -14.38
N PRO A 106 2.04 2.93 -15.59
CA PRO A 106 1.21 1.75 -15.79
C PRO A 106 1.55 0.65 -14.78
N ALA A 107 0.57 0.27 -13.97
CA ALA A 107 0.74 -0.69 -12.92
C ALA A 107 -0.27 -1.84 -13.04
N ARG A 108 0.09 -3.00 -12.48
CA ARG A 108 -0.87 -4.08 -12.19
C ARG A 108 -0.75 -4.51 -10.74
N LEU A 109 -1.90 -4.65 -10.08
CA LEU A 109 -1.99 -5.03 -8.68
C LEU A 109 -2.20 -6.54 -8.53
N VAL A 110 -1.40 -7.16 -7.66
CA VAL A 110 -1.66 -8.46 -7.03
C VAL A 110 -1.87 -8.21 -5.53
N TRP A 111 -3.11 -8.32 -5.06
CA TRP A 111 -3.46 -8.04 -3.67
C TRP A 111 -4.03 -9.28 -2.97
N VAL A 112 -3.24 -9.82 -2.05
CA VAL A 112 -3.61 -11.01 -1.28
C VAL A 112 -4.02 -10.61 0.13
N ALA A 113 -5.27 -10.89 0.49
CA ALA A 113 -5.77 -10.60 1.84
C ALA A 113 -6.80 -11.64 2.27
N ARG A 114 -7.32 -11.51 3.48
CA ARG A 114 -8.43 -12.33 3.97
C ARG A 114 -9.69 -11.48 3.89
N ARG A 115 -10.71 -11.89 3.13
CA ARG A 115 -12.02 -11.24 3.02
C ARG A 115 -11.88 -9.73 2.79
N HIS A 116 -11.44 -9.33 1.59
CA HIS A 116 -11.06 -7.94 1.29
C HIS A 116 -12.15 -6.93 1.68
N ARG A 117 -13.38 -7.14 1.21
CA ARG A 117 -14.50 -6.24 1.48
C ARG A 117 -14.83 -6.15 2.97
N GLU A 118 -14.85 -7.27 3.68
CA GLU A 118 -15.09 -7.30 5.13
C GLU A 118 -13.97 -6.59 5.92
N THR A 119 -12.72 -6.69 5.46
CA THR A 119 -11.56 -6.17 6.20
C THR A 119 -11.30 -4.68 5.90
N PHE A 120 -11.44 -4.28 4.63
CA PHE A 120 -11.05 -2.97 4.13
C PHE A 120 -12.24 -2.08 3.73
N GLY A 121 -13.45 -2.64 3.67
CA GLY A 121 -14.66 -1.94 3.24
C GLY A 121 -14.87 -1.98 1.73
N ASP A 122 -16.14 -1.92 1.32
CA ASP A 122 -16.52 -1.92 -0.10
C ASP A 122 -15.98 -0.69 -0.83
N ASP A 123 -16.08 0.50 -0.23
CA ASP A 123 -15.67 1.76 -0.85
C ASP A 123 -14.21 1.73 -1.33
N LEU A 124 -13.28 1.20 -0.52
CA LEU A 124 -11.88 1.12 -0.91
C LEU A 124 -11.65 0.09 -2.02
N VAL A 125 -12.33 -1.07 -1.92
CA VAL A 125 -12.18 -2.14 -2.91
C VAL A 125 -12.73 -1.69 -4.26
N GLU A 126 -13.89 -1.06 -4.29
CA GLU A 126 -14.48 -0.48 -5.50
C GLU A 126 -13.60 0.60 -6.10
N GLU A 127 -13.04 1.49 -5.27
CA GLU A 127 -12.14 2.53 -5.76
C GLU A 127 -10.88 1.94 -6.41
N ILE A 128 -10.28 0.91 -5.79
CA ILE A 128 -9.13 0.22 -6.37
C ILE A 128 -9.52 -0.42 -7.70
N LEU A 129 -10.65 -1.14 -7.77
CA LEU A 129 -11.09 -1.81 -9.00
C LEU A 129 -11.48 -0.83 -10.11
N ALA A 130 -11.94 0.37 -9.76
CA ALA A 130 -12.24 1.43 -10.71
C ALA A 130 -10.97 1.95 -11.43
N HIS A 131 -9.83 2.04 -10.73
CA HIS A 131 -8.54 2.46 -11.29
C HIS A 131 -7.69 1.28 -11.80
N GLN A 132 -7.94 0.07 -11.27
CA GLN A 132 -7.19 -1.15 -11.56
C GLN A 132 -8.16 -2.31 -11.86
N PRO A 133 -8.88 -2.27 -13.00
CA PRO A 133 -9.89 -3.28 -13.33
C PRO A 133 -9.29 -4.68 -13.51
N ASP A 134 -8.01 -4.77 -13.88
CA ASP A 134 -7.27 -6.02 -14.03
C ASP A 134 -6.54 -6.47 -12.74
N ALA A 135 -6.86 -5.87 -11.59
CA ALA A 135 -6.25 -6.25 -10.31
C ALA A 135 -6.59 -7.69 -9.93
N LEU A 136 -5.57 -8.45 -9.55
CA LEU A 136 -5.74 -9.79 -8.99
C LEU A 136 -5.98 -9.69 -7.48
N LEU A 137 -7.23 -9.84 -7.06
CA LEU A 137 -7.61 -9.95 -5.64
C LEU A 137 -7.68 -11.43 -5.25
N TRP A 138 -6.81 -11.87 -4.34
CA TRP A 138 -6.76 -13.26 -3.87
C TRP A 138 -7.26 -13.37 -2.43
N ASP A 139 -8.42 -14.00 -2.21
CA ASP A 139 -9.01 -14.13 -0.88
C ASP A 139 -8.54 -15.42 -0.18
N THR A 140 -7.64 -15.25 0.79
CA THR A 140 -7.09 -16.36 1.58
C THR A 140 -8.10 -17.08 2.47
N ALA A 141 -9.28 -16.51 2.73
CA ALA A 141 -10.36 -17.22 3.43
C ALA A 141 -11.05 -18.26 2.53
N HIS A 142 -11.12 -18.00 1.23
CA HIS A 142 -11.78 -18.86 0.25
C HIS A 142 -10.78 -19.77 -0.47
N ASP A 143 -9.70 -19.19 -0.97
CA ASP A 143 -8.72 -19.84 -1.86
C ASP A 143 -7.48 -20.39 -1.10
N GLY A 144 -7.40 -20.14 0.21
CA GLY A 144 -6.25 -20.49 1.03
C GLY A 144 -5.01 -19.64 0.73
N LYS A 145 -3.86 -20.03 1.30
CA LYS A 145 -2.61 -19.28 1.15
C LYS A 145 -1.98 -19.55 -0.23
N PRO A 146 -1.78 -18.52 -1.09
CA PRO A 146 -1.21 -18.72 -2.42
C PRO A 146 0.31 -18.91 -2.40
N ASP A 147 0.83 -19.46 -3.50
CA ASP A 147 2.23 -19.29 -3.87
C ASP A 147 2.42 -17.87 -4.44
N MET A 148 2.92 -16.99 -3.59
CA MET A 148 3.10 -15.57 -3.91
C MET A 148 4.13 -15.33 -5.00
N LEU A 149 5.20 -16.14 -5.05
CA LEU A 149 6.21 -16.00 -6.10
C LEU A 149 5.62 -16.37 -7.46
N ARG A 150 4.80 -17.43 -7.51
CA ARG A 150 4.09 -17.83 -8.73
C ARG A 150 3.10 -16.76 -9.19
N LEU A 151 2.29 -16.20 -8.27
CA LEU A 151 1.33 -15.14 -8.62
C LEU A 151 2.05 -13.90 -9.16
N ALA A 152 3.10 -13.46 -8.47
CA ALA A 152 3.88 -12.31 -8.90
C ALA A 152 4.53 -12.57 -10.27
N TRP A 153 5.05 -13.78 -10.53
CA TRP A 153 5.69 -14.14 -11.79
C TRP A 153 4.69 -14.15 -12.95
N GLN A 154 3.51 -14.71 -12.70
CA GLN A 154 2.44 -14.73 -13.68
C GLN A 154 1.97 -13.32 -14.03
N ALA A 155 1.74 -12.46 -13.02
CA ALA A 155 1.36 -11.07 -13.24
C ALA A 155 2.44 -10.30 -13.99
N TYR A 156 3.71 -10.48 -13.63
CA TYR A 156 4.86 -9.88 -14.30
C TYR A 156 4.90 -10.24 -15.80
N ARG A 157 4.73 -11.53 -16.12
CA ARG A 157 4.74 -12.02 -17.51
C ARG A 157 3.52 -11.56 -18.31
N GLN A 158 2.34 -11.59 -17.71
CA GLN A 158 1.09 -11.22 -18.38
C GLN A 158 0.96 -9.72 -18.63
N PHE A 159 1.50 -8.91 -17.71
CA PHE A 159 1.56 -7.46 -17.86
C PHE A 159 2.81 -6.99 -18.61
N ASP A 160 3.72 -7.91 -18.93
CA ASP A 160 5.02 -7.65 -19.57
C ASP A 160 5.77 -6.53 -18.82
N ALA A 161 5.79 -6.58 -17.48
CA ALA A 161 6.34 -5.54 -16.62
C ALA A 161 7.87 -5.46 -16.65
N GLU A 162 8.45 -4.36 -16.19
CA GLU A 162 9.91 -4.19 -16.06
C GLU A 162 10.40 -4.45 -14.63
N ALA A 163 9.53 -4.34 -13.62
CA ALA A 163 9.86 -4.62 -12.23
C ALA A 163 8.67 -5.10 -11.38
N VAL A 164 8.99 -5.73 -10.25
CA VAL A 164 8.04 -6.14 -9.21
C VAL A 164 8.32 -5.37 -7.92
N ILE A 165 7.30 -4.72 -7.34
CA ILE A 165 7.41 -4.02 -6.05
C ILE A 165 6.53 -4.76 -5.03
N CYS A 166 7.15 -5.36 -4.01
CA CYS A 166 6.50 -6.19 -3.01
C CYS A 166 6.38 -5.49 -1.65
N ILE A 167 5.15 -5.24 -1.21
CA ILE A 167 4.81 -4.67 0.09
C ILE A 167 4.07 -5.73 0.92
N SER A 168 4.85 -6.45 1.73
CA SER A 168 4.39 -7.57 2.56
C SER A 168 5.30 -7.70 3.79
N ASN A 169 4.98 -8.60 4.73
CA ASN A 169 5.87 -8.93 5.85
C ASN A 169 7.28 -9.37 5.37
N ARG A 170 8.26 -9.28 6.27
CA ARG A 170 9.67 -9.58 5.98
C ARG A 170 9.86 -10.92 5.27
N ALA A 171 9.38 -12.02 5.85
CA ALA A 171 9.63 -13.36 5.30
C ALA A 171 9.14 -13.50 3.86
N LEU A 172 7.93 -12.99 3.59
CA LEU A 172 7.32 -13.10 2.27
C LEU A 172 7.94 -12.13 1.26
N THR A 173 8.27 -10.92 1.68
CA THR A 173 8.98 -9.94 0.84
C THR A 173 10.31 -10.51 0.38
N TRP A 174 11.10 -11.11 1.29
CA TRP A 174 12.36 -11.77 0.95
C TRP A 174 12.17 -12.93 -0.02
N GLN A 175 11.13 -13.76 0.17
CA GLN A 175 10.81 -14.87 -0.73
C GLN A 175 10.50 -14.39 -2.15
N VAL A 176 9.65 -13.36 -2.29
CA VAL A 176 9.24 -12.84 -3.60
C VAL A 176 10.40 -12.13 -4.28
N VAL A 177 11.11 -11.25 -3.58
CA VAL A 177 12.22 -10.47 -4.15
C VAL A 177 13.33 -11.40 -4.64
N ARG A 178 13.84 -12.30 -3.78
CA ARG A 178 14.90 -13.23 -4.18
C ARG A 178 14.45 -14.16 -5.31
N GLY A 179 13.22 -14.68 -5.24
CA GLY A 179 12.70 -15.56 -6.27
C GLY A 179 12.57 -14.87 -7.63
N MET A 180 12.29 -13.57 -7.67
CA MET A 180 12.28 -12.78 -8.91
C MET A 180 13.68 -12.48 -9.41
N GLU A 181 14.59 -12.08 -8.52
CA GLU A 181 15.99 -11.80 -8.86
C GLU A 181 16.69 -13.03 -9.46
N GLU A 182 16.45 -14.22 -8.90
CA GLU A 182 16.94 -15.50 -9.45
C GLU A 182 16.45 -15.78 -10.88
N ARG A 183 15.33 -15.17 -11.27
CA ARG A 183 14.75 -15.24 -12.62
C ARG A 183 15.18 -14.07 -13.51
N GLY A 184 16.11 -13.24 -13.05
CA GLY A 184 16.59 -12.05 -13.78
C GLY A 184 15.60 -10.89 -13.80
N VAL A 185 14.62 -10.88 -12.89
CA VAL A 185 13.61 -9.82 -12.80
C VAL A 185 13.97 -8.83 -11.70
N PRO A 186 14.02 -7.52 -12.00
CA PRO A 186 14.17 -6.48 -10.98
C PRO A 186 13.01 -6.55 -9.98
N ALA A 187 13.32 -6.75 -8.70
CA ALA A 187 12.34 -6.80 -7.65
C ALA A 187 12.76 -6.01 -6.42
N TYR A 188 11.80 -5.32 -5.82
CA TYR A 188 12.04 -4.41 -4.70
C TYR A 188 11.03 -4.69 -3.60
N GLY A 189 11.40 -4.41 -2.36
CA GLY A 189 10.49 -4.53 -1.23
C GLY A 189 10.81 -3.53 -0.13
N ALA A 190 9.91 -3.44 0.85
CA ALA A 190 10.16 -2.61 2.02
C ALA A 190 11.45 -3.03 2.74
N ILE A 191 12.29 -2.06 3.10
CA ILE A 191 13.48 -2.26 3.93
C ILE A 191 13.02 -2.47 5.38
N TRP A 192 13.55 -3.50 6.03
CA TRP A 192 13.27 -3.84 7.43
C TRP A 192 14.54 -3.53 8.24
N ASP A 193 14.76 -2.26 8.59
CA ASP A 193 15.94 -1.80 9.35
C ASP A 193 15.63 -1.18 10.72
N SER A 194 14.40 -1.32 11.22
CA SER A 194 13.97 -0.90 12.56
C SER A 194 13.94 -2.04 13.57
#